data_AF-A0A1V6CAB3-F1
#
_entry.id   AF-A0A1V6CAB3-F1
#
_cell.length_a   1.000
_cell.length_b   1.000
_cell.length_c   1.000
_cell.angle_alpha   90.00
_cell.angle_beta   90.00
_cell.angle_gamma   90.00
#
_symmetry.space_group_name_H-M   'P 1'
#
loop_
_entity.id
_entity.type
_entity.pdbx_description
1 polymer ?
#
loop_
_entity_poly.entity_id
_entity_poly.type
_entity_poly.pdbx_seq_one_letter_code
_entity_poly.pdbx_strand_id
1 'polypeptide(L)'
;MANIKFVLAVVKGRDGINHPGLCMITETEKWFAFNDVMGFCFRKVTETNIEDIPIDEMKRKYAGVYRIMADKWAHITAILKGGDTNINI
;
A
#
# COMPACT_ATOMS: atom_id res chain seq x y z
N MET A 1 17.62 -6.04 -11.80
CA MET A 1 16.58 -6.28 -10.78
C MET A 1 16.06 -4.93 -10.36
N ALA A 2 14.74 -4.71 -10.37
CA ALA A 2 14.18 -3.46 -9.85
C ALA A 2 14.39 -3.40 -8.33
N ASN A 3 14.95 -2.30 -7.81
CA ASN A 3 15.14 -2.12 -6.38
C ASN A 3 13.80 -1.71 -5.75
N ILE A 4 13.12 -2.66 -5.10
CA ILE A 4 11.81 -2.45 -4.47
C ILE A 4 11.97 -2.53 -2.96
N LYS A 5 11.52 -1.49 -2.25
CA LYS A 5 11.51 -1.45 -0.78
C LYS A 5 10.07 -1.33 -0.27
N PHE A 6 9.76 -2.05 0.80
CA PHE A 6 8.50 -1.92 1.54
C PHE A 6 8.74 -1.22 2.87
N VAL A 7 7.87 -0.28 3.22
CA VAL A 7 7.88 0.40 4.52
C VAL A 7 6.47 0.54 5.06
N LEU A 8 6.34 0.48 6.38
CA LEU A 8 5.14 0.97 7.06
C LEU A 8 5.15 2.50 7.01
N ALA A 9 4.01 3.07 6.68
CA ALA A 9 3.84 4.51 6.53
C ALA A 9 2.56 4.98 7.21
N VAL A 10 2.52 6.28 7.50
CA VAL A 10 1.29 6.99 7.85
C VAL A 10 0.88 7.80 6.62
N VAL A 11 -0.35 7.62 6.16
CA VAL A 11 -0.89 8.21 4.94
C VAL A 11 -2.13 9.01 5.28
N LYS A 12 -2.23 10.25 4.78
CA LYS A 12 -3.43 11.07 4.93
C LYS A 12 -4.53 10.55 3.99
N GLY A 13 -5.61 10.01 4.54
CA GLY A 13 -6.73 9.42 3.79
C GLY A 13 -7.59 10.47 3.08
N ARG A 14 -8.60 10.00 2.34
CA ARG A 14 -9.55 10.86 1.62
C ARG A 14 -10.46 11.65 2.57
N ASP A 15 -10.57 11.19 3.81
CA ASP A 15 -11.21 11.86 4.94
C ASP A 15 -10.36 12.96 5.59
N GLY A 16 -9.11 13.13 5.15
CA GLY A 16 -8.19 14.09 5.73
C GLY A 16 -7.54 13.64 7.06
N ILE A 17 -7.74 12.38 7.47
CA ILE A 17 -7.19 11.80 8.71
C ILE A 17 -5.97 10.93 8.38
N ASN A 18 -5.06 10.76 9.34
CA ASN A 18 -3.89 9.89 9.19
C ASN A 18 -4.25 8.42 9.42
N HIS A 19 -3.90 7.57 8.47
CA HIS A 19 -4.13 6.12 8.51
C HIS A 19 -2.82 5.34 8.38
N PRO A 20 -2.69 4.18 9.03
CA PRO A 20 -1.57 3.28 8.77
C PRO A 20 -1.69 2.70 7.36
N GLY A 21 -0.58 2.65 6.65
CA GLY A 21 -0.50 2.16 5.28
C GLY A 21 0.78 1.39 5.01
N LEU A 22 0.72 0.53 3.99
CA LEU A 22 1.90 -0.06 3.39
C LEU A 22 2.36 0.84 2.25
N CYS A 23 3.64 1.17 2.20
CA CYS A 23 4.26 1.89 1.11
C CYS A 23 5.27 0.98 0.40
N MET A 24 5.10 0.79 -0.91
CA MET A 24 6.07 0.21 -1.80
C MET A 24 6.80 1.33 -2.55
N ILE A 25 8.11 1.39 -2.41
CA ILE A 25 8.98 2.39 -3.01
C ILE A 25 9.76 1.73 -4.14
N THR A 26 9.66 2.32 -5.32
CA THR A 26 10.48 2.03 -6.49
C THR A 26 11.40 3.21 -6.76
N GLU A 27 12.21 3.15 -7.83
CA GLU A 27 13.12 4.24 -8.19
C GLU A 27 12.40 5.56 -8.48
N THR A 28 11.21 5.52 -9.10
CA THR A 28 10.50 6.71 -9.59
C THR A 28 9.12 6.90 -8.96
N GLU A 29 8.61 5.90 -8.25
CA GLU A 29 7.22 5.88 -7.77
C GLU A 29 7.12 5.35 -6.35
N LYS A 30 6.16 5.90 -5.61
CA LYS A 30 5.70 5.36 -4.33
C LYS A 30 4.25 4.92 -4.46
N TRP A 31 3.98 3.71 -4.01
CA TRP A 31 2.65 3.12 -4.04
C TRP A 31 2.20 2.85 -2.61
N PHE A 32 1.02 3.33 -2.26
CA PHE A 32 0.45 3.19 -0.94
C PHE A 32 -0.79 2.32 -0.99
N ALA A 33 -0.96 1.48 0.02
CA ALA A 33 -2.15 0.69 0.28
C ALA A 33 -2.57 0.96 1.72
N PHE A 34 -3.80 1.41 1.92
CA PHE A 34 -4.33 1.74 3.24
C PHE A 34 -5.85 1.63 3.26
N ASN A 35 -6.42 1.53 4.46
CA ASN A 35 -7.86 1.66 4.67
C ASN A 35 -8.15 3.04 5.24
N ASP A 36 -9.10 3.75 4.65
CA ASP A 36 -9.73 4.92 5.26
C ASP A 36 -11.22 4.65 5.53
N VAL A 37 -11.97 5.66 5.99
CA VAL A 37 -13.42 5.52 6.27
C VAL A 37 -14.25 5.16 5.02
N MET A 38 -13.74 5.45 3.82
CA MET A 38 -14.39 5.09 2.55
C MET A 38 -13.96 3.70 2.06
N GLY A 39 -13.14 2.99 2.83
CA GLY A 39 -12.68 1.64 2.57
C GLY A 39 -11.24 1.57 2.06
N PHE A 40 -10.93 0.45 1.40
CA PHE A 40 -9.58 0.16 0.93
C PHE A 40 -9.21 1.06 -0.26
N CYS A 41 -8.02 1.68 -0.19
CA CYS A 41 -7.52 2.62 -1.18
C CYS A 41 -6.08 2.27 -1.59
N PHE A 42 -5.79 2.46 -2.88
CA PHE A 42 -4.44 2.49 -3.40
C PHE A 42 -4.10 3.91 -3.87
N ARG A 43 -2.91 4.40 -3.52
CA ARG A 43 -2.44 5.71 -3.97
C ARG A 43 -1.10 5.59 -4.65
N LYS A 44 -0.98 6.15 -5.84
CA LYS A 44 0.29 6.32 -6.55
C LYS A 44 0.80 7.73 -6.35
N VAL A 45 2.06 7.86 -5.98
CA VAL A 45 2.76 9.14 -5.87
C VAL A 45 3.99 9.09 -6.76
N THR A 46 4.08 10.02 -7.68
CA THR A 46 5.28 10.31 -8.49
C THR A 46 5.83 11.67 -8.07
N GLU A 47 6.93 12.10 -8.68
CA GLU A 47 7.50 13.44 -8.43
C GLU A 47 6.52 14.57 -8.75
N THR A 48 5.61 14.35 -9.70
CA THR A 48 4.74 15.38 -10.26
C THR A 48 3.26 15.18 -9.96
N ASN A 49 2.86 14.00 -9.44
CA ASN A 49 1.45 13.66 -9.32
C ASN A 49 1.15 12.78 -8.10
N ILE A 50 -0.07 12.93 -7.59
CA ILE A 50 -0.68 12.06 -6.58
C ILE A 50 -2.03 11.61 -7.13
N GLU A 51 -2.22 10.29 -7.20
CA GLU A 51 -3.41 9.68 -7.78
C GLU A 51 -3.97 8.59 -6.86
N ASP A 52 -5.25 8.70 -6.51
CA ASP A 52 -5.99 7.63 -5.83
C ASP A 52 -6.61 6.71 -6.88
N ILE A 53 -6.25 5.43 -6.82
CA ILE A 53 -6.60 4.43 -7.84
C ILE A 53 -7.61 3.44 -7.23
N PRO A 54 -8.81 3.30 -7.81
CA PRO A 54 -9.79 2.30 -7.38
C PRO A 54 -9.25 0.86 -7.51
N ILE A 55 -9.72 -0.03 -6.64
CA ILE A 55 -9.26 -1.43 -6.61
C ILE A 55 -9.44 -2.17 -7.95
N ASP A 56 -10.54 -1.92 -8.65
CA ASP A 56 -10.81 -2.57 -9.94
C ASP A 56 -9.85 -2.08 -11.02
N GLU A 57 -9.45 -0.81 -10.97
CA GLU A 57 -8.45 -0.25 -11.86
C GLU A 57 -7.06 -0.80 -11.53
N MET A 58 -6.72 -0.95 -10.26
CA MET A 58 -5.48 -1.61 -9.82
C MET A 58 -5.38 -3.05 -10.34
N LYS A 59 -6.46 -3.83 -10.21
CA LYS A 59 -6.49 -5.21 -10.71
C LYS A 59 -6.35 -5.31 -12.23
N ARG A 60 -6.90 -4.33 -12.96
CA ARG A 60 -6.91 -4.34 -14.44
C ARG A 60 -5.65 -3.77 -15.06
N LYS A 61 -5.23 -2.56 -14.65
CA LYS A 61 -4.11 -1.82 -15.26
C LYS A 61 -2.78 -2.05 -14.55
N TYR A 62 -2.81 -2.35 -13.26
CA TYR A 62 -1.62 -2.44 -12.41
C TYR A 62 -1.53 -3.80 -11.69
N ALA A 63 -1.93 -4.88 -12.37
CA ALA A 63 -2.10 -6.21 -11.79
C ALA A 63 -0.85 -6.73 -11.04
N GLY A 64 0.34 -6.45 -11.57
CA GLY A 64 1.61 -6.83 -10.93
C GLY A 64 1.82 -6.12 -9.58
N VAL A 65 1.66 -4.79 -9.56
CA VAL A 65 1.75 -3.99 -8.32
C VAL A 65 0.67 -4.42 -7.33
N TYR A 66 -0.56 -4.59 -7.80
CA TYR A 66 -1.68 -5.04 -6.97
C TYR A 66 -1.37 -6.35 -6.25
N ARG A 67 -0.87 -7.37 -6.97
CA ARG A 67 -0.56 -8.68 -6.37
C ARG A 67 0.50 -8.57 -5.28
N ILE A 68 1.59 -7.84 -5.55
CA ILE A 68 2.69 -7.66 -4.60
C ILE A 68 2.23 -6.90 -3.36
N MET A 69 1.47 -5.81 -3.55
CA MET A 69 0.98 -5.01 -2.44
C MET A 69 -0.08 -5.76 -1.61
N ALA A 70 -0.98 -6.50 -2.25
CA ALA A 70 -2.01 -7.27 -1.56
C ALA A 70 -1.40 -8.36 -0.67
N ASP A 71 -0.38 -9.08 -1.16
CA ASP A 71 0.39 -10.07 -0.39
C ASP A 71 1.02 -9.44 0.86
N LYS A 72 1.79 -8.37 0.69
CA LYS A 72 2.44 -7.68 1.80
C LYS A 72 1.45 -7.02 2.76
N TRP A 73 0.32 -6.53 2.27
CA TRP A 73 -0.74 -5.97 3.11
C TRP A 73 -1.40 -7.03 4.00
N ALA A 74 -1.64 -8.23 3.48
CA ALA A 74 -2.15 -9.35 4.28
C ALA A 74 -1.21 -9.69 5.44
N HIS A 75 0.10 -9.77 5.18
CA HIS A 75 1.09 -10.01 6.24
C HIS A 75 1.13 -8.88 7.27
N ILE A 76 1.15 -7.61 6.84
CA ILE A 76 1.17 -6.46 7.76
C ILE A 76 -0.09 -6.41 8.62
N THR A 77 -1.26 -6.65 8.03
CA THR A 77 -2.51 -6.64 8.80
C THR A 77 -2.59 -7.79 9.79
N ALA A 78 -2.01 -8.96 9.48
CA ALA A 78 -1.85 -10.05 10.45
C ALA A 78 -0.95 -9.64 11.62
N ILE A 79 0.21 -9.03 11.35
CA ILE A 79 1.13 -8.51 12.38
C ILE A 79 0.43 -7.47 13.26
N LEU A 80 -0.23 -6.47 12.66
CA LEU A 80 -0.88 -5.38 13.38
C LEU A 80 -2.07 -5.85 14.24
N LYS A 81 -2.74 -6.95 13.84
CA LYS A 81 -3.83 -7.57 14.61
C LYS A 81 -3.33 -8.56 15.67
N GLY A 82 -2.01 -8.75 15.81
CA GLY A 82 -1.41 -9.72 16.72
C GLY A 82 -1.62 -11.18 16.30
N GLY A 83 -1.92 -11.44 15.02
CA GLY A 83 -2.26 -12.75 14.48
C GLY A 83 -1.06 -13.64 14.13
N ASP A 84 0.14 -13.07 13.97
CA ASP A 84 1.37 -13.82 13.68
C ASP A 84 2.46 -13.46 14.70
N THR A 85 2.76 -14.39 15.61
CA THR A 85 3.82 -14.29 16.62
C THR A 85 5.14 -14.94 16.20
N ASN A 86 5.22 -15.53 15.00
CA ASN A 86 6.43 -16.20 14.50
C ASN A 86 6.75 -15.75 13.07
N ILE A 87 7.52 -14.68 12.93
CA ILE A 87 8.15 -14.33 11.65
C ILE A 87 9.63 -14.09 11.91
N ASN A 88 10.48 -15.01 11.44
CA ASN A 88 11.92 -14.80 11.35
C ASN A 88 12.18 -13.77 10.24
N ILE A 89 12.73 -12.61 10.64
CA ILE A 89 13.22 -11.55 9.75
C ILE A 89 14.64 -11.88 9.31
#